data_AF-W2JH87-F1
#
_entry.id   AF-W2JH87-F1
#
_cell.length_a   1.000
_cell.length_b   1.000
_cell.length_c   1.000
_cell.angle_alpha   90.00
_cell.angle_beta   90.00
_cell.angle_gamma   90.00
#
_symmetry.space_group_name_H-M   'P 1'
#
loop_
_entity.id
_entity.type
_entity.pdbx_description
1 polymer ?
#
loop_
_entity_poly.entity_id
_entity_poly.type
_entity_poly.pdbx_seq_one_letter_code
_entity_poly.pdbx_strand_id
1 'polypeptide(L)'
;MGEFHDKKAAFALHNTESKVVVCIAAWYVISLVTLWTNRYVVAKLRVDSNLLSLAQLGMSVVGGLGSELYLVGWTVCKRSMRKVLDDGLKDMVLLAGVRILTVLLGLTALKYIAVSFTQTIKSSAPFFTVVLTYLLLGQRTGWRVNFSLIPIVSGLIFCSLSDSSFHVIGFIAALMSNCVDCIQNVLTKRLLNRSYSTSQLQLYTSIIAVAMQLMFIAYNWMATPPDPALEAKKTDRSTTYVFLVLVLDGMCFYIQSALAYMLMSLVSPVTHSVANCVKRALIIVLSIYRYGEDVTPLNWCGMVLVIFGVYVFNAASRIEREQAIKGPIIAPAKSTFVQTSTINNLSEIRIEKGR
;
A
#
# COMPACT_ATOMS: atom_id res chain seq x y z
N MET A 1 -16.30 -25.41 36.25
CA MET A 1 -15.02 -24.78 35.82
C MET A 1 -14.98 -24.41 34.33
N GLY A 2 -15.74 -25.09 33.44
CA GLY A 2 -15.78 -24.80 31.99
C GLY A 2 -16.42 -23.45 31.60
N GLU A 3 -17.53 -23.05 32.22
CA GLU A 3 -18.21 -21.77 31.89
C GLU A 3 -17.38 -20.51 32.15
N PHE A 4 -16.46 -20.54 33.12
CA PHE A 4 -15.63 -19.37 33.45
C PHE A 4 -14.46 -19.20 32.46
N HIS A 5 -13.97 -20.29 31.89
CA HIS A 5 -12.99 -20.27 30.80
C HIS A 5 -13.64 -19.80 29.50
N ASP A 6 -14.88 -20.21 29.24
CA ASP A 6 -15.61 -19.83 28.03
C ASP A 6 -15.97 -18.33 28.02
N LYS A 7 -16.38 -17.78 29.17
CA LYS A 7 -16.60 -16.33 29.31
C LYS A 7 -15.31 -15.51 29.18
N LYS A 8 -14.16 -16.01 29.68
CA LYS A 8 -12.86 -15.36 29.48
C LYS A 8 -12.40 -15.43 28.02
N ALA A 9 -12.65 -16.54 27.33
CA ALA A 9 -12.34 -16.70 25.90
C ALA A 9 -13.23 -15.80 25.03
N ALA A 10 -14.54 -15.77 25.30
CA ALA A 10 -15.49 -14.88 24.63
C ALA A 10 -15.17 -13.39 24.87
N PHE A 11 -14.81 -13.01 26.10
CA PHE A 11 -14.39 -11.65 26.42
C PHE A 11 -13.05 -11.28 25.75
N ALA A 12 -12.10 -12.21 25.66
CA ALA A 12 -10.84 -12.00 24.96
C ALA A 12 -11.01 -11.89 23.43
N LEU A 13 -11.93 -12.66 22.85
CA LEU A 13 -12.34 -12.57 21.44
C LEU A 13 -12.97 -11.21 21.14
N HIS A 14 -13.95 -10.78 21.94
CA HIS A 14 -14.60 -9.47 21.78
C HIS A 14 -13.60 -8.31 21.90
N ASN A 15 -12.63 -8.42 22.81
CA ASN A 15 -11.57 -7.42 22.97
C ASN A 15 -10.61 -7.40 21.76
N THR A 16 -10.39 -8.54 21.10
CA THR A 16 -9.55 -8.62 19.90
C THR A 16 -10.25 -8.04 18.67
N GLU A 17 -11.54 -8.35 18.47
CA GLU A 17 -12.35 -7.76 17.40
C GLU A 17 -12.48 -6.24 17.57
N SER A 18 -12.73 -5.77 18.80
CA SER A 18 -12.79 -4.34 19.12
C SER A 18 -11.47 -3.62 18.77
N LYS A 19 -10.32 -4.22 19.08
CA LYS A 19 -9.00 -3.69 18.71
C LYS A 19 -8.81 -3.61 17.19
N VAL A 20 -9.26 -4.62 16.45
CA VAL A 20 -9.18 -4.63 14.98
C VAL A 20 -10.05 -3.53 14.39
N VAL A 21 -11.28 -3.35 14.88
CA VAL A 21 -12.18 -2.27 14.41
C VAL A 21 -11.58 -0.89 14.68
N VAL A 22 -11.05 -0.66 15.89
CA VAL A 22 -10.37 0.60 16.23
C VAL A 22 -9.15 0.82 15.34
N CYS A 23 -8.36 -0.22 15.06
CA CYS A 23 -7.23 -0.15 14.15
C CYS A 23 -7.67 0.22 12.72
N ILE A 24 -8.75 -0.35 12.20
CA ILE A 24 -9.29 -0.04 10.87
C ILE A 24 -9.75 1.42 10.83
N ALA A 25 -10.50 1.87 11.84
CA ALA A 25 -10.98 3.25 11.92
C ALA A 25 -9.81 4.25 11.97
N ALA A 26 -8.82 4.01 12.83
CA ALA A 26 -7.61 4.83 12.91
C ALA A 26 -6.86 4.84 11.57
N TRP A 27 -6.72 3.68 10.93
CA TRP A 27 -6.07 3.58 9.63
C TRP A 27 -6.78 4.39 8.54
N TYR A 28 -8.11 4.40 8.54
CA TYR A 28 -8.91 5.17 7.58
C TYR A 28 -8.74 6.67 7.79
N VAL A 29 -8.86 7.13 9.05
CA VAL A 29 -8.71 8.55 9.39
C VAL A 29 -7.31 9.04 9.04
N ILE A 30 -6.27 8.34 9.47
CA ILE A 30 -4.89 8.72 9.15
C ILE A 30 -4.65 8.64 7.63
N SER A 31 -5.20 7.64 6.93
CA SER A 31 -5.10 7.57 5.46
C SER A 31 -5.72 8.79 4.76
N LEU A 32 -6.86 9.25 5.26
CA LEU A 32 -7.56 10.40 4.71
C LEU A 32 -6.77 11.69 4.96
N VAL A 33 -6.28 11.89 6.19
CA VAL A 33 -5.46 13.05 6.57
C VAL A 33 -4.19 13.10 5.75
N THR A 34 -3.47 11.98 5.60
CA THR A 34 -2.28 11.88 4.76
C THR A 34 -2.61 12.24 3.31
N LEU A 35 -3.72 11.74 2.75
CA LEU A 35 -4.07 12.04 1.36
C LEU A 35 -4.39 13.53 1.15
N TRP A 36 -5.17 14.11 2.06
CA TRP A 36 -5.53 15.52 1.98
C TRP A 36 -4.34 16.44 2.15
N THR A 37 -3.44 16.08 3.06
CA THR A 37 -2.19 16.82 3.29
C THR A 37 -1.28 16.70 2.08
N ASN A 38 -1.11 15.51 1.51
CA ASN A 38 -0.39 15.31 0.25
C ASN A 38 -0.92 16.18 -0.88
N ARG A 39 -2.24 16.16 -1.13
CA ARG A 39 -2.86 17.00 -2.15
C ARG A 39 -2.67 18.49 -1.83
N TYR A 40 -2.79 18.90 -0.58
CA TYR A 40 -2.57 20.29 -0.16
C TYR A 40 -1.13 20.74 -0.41
N VAL A 41 -0.15 19.94 -0.03
CA VAL A 41 1.28 20.24 -0.20
C VAL A 41 1.66 20.32 -1.68
N VAL A 42 1.23 19.34 -2.48
CA VAL A 42 1.61 19.27 -3.90
C VAL A 42 0.84 20.29 -4.75
N ALA A 43 -0.47 20.45 -4.53
CA ALA A 43 -1.29 21.32 -5.37
C ALA A 43 -1.30 22.79 -4.93
N LYS A 44 -1.34 23.08 -3.61
CA LYS A 44 -1.39 24.47 -3.09
C LYS A 44 -0.03 25.02 -2.66
N LEU A 45 0.77 24.21 -1.96
CA LEU A 45 2.12 24.65 -1.56
C LEU A 45 3.14 24.51 -2.70
N ARG A 46 2.83 23.76 -3.76
CA ARG A 46 3.70 23.51 -4.93
C ARG A 46 5.11 23.07 -4.52
N VAL A 47 5.21 22.35 -3.39
CA VAL A 47 6.47 21.76 -2.93
C VAL A 47 6.85 20.65 -3.89
N ASP A 48 8.15 20.53 -4.16
CA ASP A 48 8.67 19.50 -5.04
C ASP A 48 8.37 18.10 -4.50
N SER A 49 7.85 17.22 -5.37
CA SER A 49 7.43 15.86 -5.00
C SER A 49 8.56 15.06 -4.37
N ASN A 50 9.82 15.31 -4.77
CA ASN A 50 11.01 14.68 -4.22
C ASN A 50 11.25 15.03 -2.75
N LEU A 51 11.00 16.29 -2.36
CA LEU A 51 11.17 16.74 -0.98
C LEU A 51 10.06 16.16 -0.09
N LEU A 52 8.83 16.15 -0.58
CA LEU A 52 7.70 15.54 0.13
C LEU A 52 7.90 14.02 0.31
N SER A 53 8.30 13.30 -0.73
CA SER A 53 8.59 11.87 -0.63
C SER A 53 9.75 11.60 0.32
N LEU A 54 10.78 12.46 0.32
CA LEU A 54 11.91 12.33 1.24
C LEU A 54 11.46 12.54 2.69
N ALA A 55 10.61 13.52 2.96
CA ALA A 55 10.04 13.74 4.30
C ALA A 55 9.20 12.53 4.75
N GLN A 56 8.36 11.97 3.88
CA GLN A 56 7.55 10.79 4.19
C GLN A 56 8.37 9.52 4.48
N LEU A 57 9.37 9.25 3.65
CA LEU A 57 10.27 8.10 3.84
C LEU A 57 11.20 8.32 5.03
N GLY A 58 11.69 9.55 5.24
CA GLY A 58 12.52 9.95 6.37
C GLY A 58 11.80 9.80 7.70
N MET A 59 10.56 10.30 7.81
CA MET A 59 9.74 10.09 9.00
C MET A 59 9.39 8.62 9.21
N SER A 60 9.31 7.82 8.14
CA SER A 60 9.16 6.37 8.27
C SER A 60 10.38 5.68 8.89
N VAL A 61 11.59 6.20 8.66
CA VAL A 61 12.81 5.73 9.33
C VAL A 61 12.79 6.13 10.81
N VAL A 62 12.50 7.38 11.12
CA VAL A 62 12.48 7.89 12.50
C VAL A 62 11.43 7.13 13.32
N GLY A 63 10.20 7.02 12.81
CA GLY A 63 9.14 6.26 13.45
C GLY A 63 9.46 4.78 13.57
N GLY A 64 9.98 4.17 12.49
CA GLY A 64 10.38 2.76 12.48
C GLY A 64 11.45 2.44 13.53
N LEU A 65 12.51 3.26 13.61
CA LEU A 65 13.54 3.14 14.64
C LEU A 65 12.95 3.31 16.03
N GLY A 66 12.12 4.33 16.25
CA GLY A 66 11.46 4.55 17.54
C GLY A 66 10.64 3.32 17.97
N SER A 67 9.87 2.73 17.06
CA SER A 67 9.05 1.55 17.34
C SER A 67 9.89 0.30 17.64
N GLU A 68 10.94 0.02 16.87
CA GLU A 68 11.81 -1.14 17.07
C GLU A 68 12.66 -1.02 18.34
N LEU A 69 13.13 0.19 18.66
CA LEU A 69 13.89 0.45 19.89
C LEU A 69 13.03 0.29 21.12
N TYR A 70 11.77 0.72 21.06
CA TYR A 70 10.83 0.54 22.16
C TYR A 70 10.46 -0.95 22.37
N LEU A 71 10.27 -1.72 21.29
CA LEU A 71 9.79 -3.10 21.37
C LEU A 71 10.89 -4.13 21.62
N VAL A 72 12.06 -3.99 21.01
CA VAL A 72 13.10 -5.05 20.93
C VAL A 72 14.44 -4.61 21.52
N GLY A 73 14.65 -3.30 21.66
CA GLY A 73 15.91 -2.73 22.14
C GLY A 73 17.02 -2.66 21.08
N TRP A 74 17.96 -1.74 21.30
CA TRP A 74 19.01 -1.36 20.34
C TRP A 74 19.91 -2.53 19.89
N THR A 75 20.27 -3.42 20.81
CA THR A 75 21.22 -4.51 20.57
C THR A 75 20.66 -5.58 19.63
N VAL A 76 19.38 -5.92 19.76
CA VAL A 76 18.70 -6.90 18.90
C VAL A 76 18.40 -6.28 17.53
N CYS A 77 17.97 -5.02 17.49
CA CYS A 77 17.78 -4.28 16.25
C CYS A 77 19.07 -4.26 15.40
N LYS A 78 20.23 -3.99 16.03
CA LYS A 78 21.54 -3.98 15.35
C LYS A 78 21.94 -5.35 14.79
N ARG A 79 21.71 -6.43 15.54
CA ARG A 79 22.00 -7.81 15.05
C ARG A 79 21.08 -8.19 13.89
N SER A 80 19.79 -7.90 14.01
CA SER A 80 18.80 -8.16 12.96
C SER A 80 19.15 -7.42 11.68
N MET A 81 19.52 -6.14 11.79
CA MET A 81 19.93 -5.32 10.64
C MET A 81 21.16 -5.88 9.93
N ARG A 82 22.16 -6.39 10.69
CA ARG A 82 23.35 -7.03 10.10
C ARG A 82 22.99 -8.29 9.31
N LYS A 83 22.10 -9.12 9.85
CA LYS A 83 21.62 -10.32 9.15
C LYS A 83 20.88 -9.99 7.85
N VAL A 84 20.08 -8.92 7.83
CA VAL A 84 19.40 -8.45 6.61
C VAL A 84 20.40 -7.97 5.56
N LEU A 85 21.47 -7.28 6.01
CA LEU A 85 22.51 -6.77 5.12
C LEU A 85 23.28 -7.92 4.43
N ASP A 86 23.52 -9.02 5.15
CA ASP A 86 24.29 -10.16 4.63
C ASP A 86 23.46 -11.06 3.69
N ASP A 87 22.22 -11.40 4.06
CA ASP A 87 21.43 -12.42 3.33
C ASP A 87 20.32 -11.85 2.43
N GLY A 88 19.84 -10.63 2.70
CA GLY A 88 18.57 -10.11 2.19
C GLY A 88 18.63 -8.78 1.45
N LEU A 89 19.83 -8.19 1.27
CA LEU A 89 19.97 -6.82 0.78
C LEU A 89 19.34 -6.60 -0.60
N LYS A 90 19.55 -7.53 -1.55
CA LYS A 90 19.04 -7.40 -2.93
C LYS A 90 17.51 -7.27 -2.98
N ASP A 91 16.81 -8.12 -2.24
CA ASP A 91 15.34 -8.10 -2.19
C ASP A 91 14.83 -6.83 -1.49
N MET A 92 15.54 -6.35 -0.47
CA MET A 92 15.19 -5.11 0.25
C MET A 92 15.43 -3.86 -0.59
N VAL A 93 16.53 -3.80 -1.36
CA VAL A 93 16.82 -2.71 -2.30
C VAL A 93 15.76 -2.65 -3.40
N LEU A 94 15.37 -3.81 -3.95
CA LEU A 94 14.29 -3.88 -4.93
C LEU A 94 12.98 -3.33 -4.35
N LEU A 95 12.59 -3.78 -3.15
CA LEU A 95 11.36 -3.31 -2.50
C LEU A 95 11.42 -1.81 -2.17
N ALA A 96 12.58 -1.30 -1.74
CA ALA A 96 12.80 0.12 -1.47
C ALA A 96 12.64 0.96 -2.75
N GLY A 97 13.25 0.55 -3.87
CA GLY A 97 13.11 1.23 -5.16
C GLY A 97 11.66 1.28 -5.65
N VAL A 98 10.94 0.14 -5.56
CA VAL A 98 9.51 0.06 -5.88
C VAL A 98 8.69 1.01 -4.98
N ARG A 99 8.99 1.06 -3.68
CA ARG A 99 8.32 1.96 -2.73
C ARG A 99 8.54 3.44 -3.04
N ILE A 100 9.76 3.85 -3.40
CA ILE A 100 10.05 5.22 -3.84
C ILE A 100 9.20 5.56 -5.06
N LEU A 101 9.21 4.68 -6.06
CA LEU A 101 8.50 4.88 -7.32
C LEU A 101 6.98 5.00 -7.11
N THR A 102 6.41 4.15 -6.26
CA THR A 102 5.01 4.22 -5.82
C THR A 102 4.65 5.59 -5.28
N VAL A 103 5.45 6.11 -4.33
CA VAL A 103 5.21 7.39 -3.67
C VAL A 103 5.32 8.53 -4.66
N LEU A 104 6.42 8.60 -5.42
CA LEU A 104 6.66 9.68 -6.39
C LEU A 104 5.59 9.73 -7.49
N LEU A 105 5.22 8.60 -8.07
CA LEU A 105 4.16 8.53 -9.08
C LEU A 105 2.79 8.91 -8.48
N GLY A 106 2.52 8.47 -7.25
CA GLY A 106 1.30 8.83 -6.53
C GLY A 106 1.18 10.33 -6.26
N LEU A 107 2.26 10.97 -5.80
CA LEU A 107 2.32 12.41 -5.59
C LEU A 107 2.21 13.18 -6.90
N THR A 108 2.83 12.67 -7.96
CA THR A 108 2.74 13.26 -9.31
C THR A 108 1.31 13.21 -9.83
N ALA A 109 0.60 12.09 -9.67
CA ALA A 109 -0.82 12.00 -10.03
C ALA A 109 -1.66 13.06 -9.28
N LEU A 110 -1.47 13.16 -7.95
CA LEU A 110 -2.14 14.16 -7.11
C LEU A 110 -1.76 15.62 -7.43
N LYS A 111 -0.77 15.87 -8.29
CA LYS A 111 -0.45 17.21 -8.80
C LYS A 111 -1.35 17.63 -9.96
N TYR A 112 -1.67 16.68 -10.84
CA TYR A 112 -2.26 16.98 -12.15
C TYR A 112 -3.74 16.65 -12.25
N ILE A 113 -4.24 15.66 -11.52
CA ILE A 113 -5.63 15.20 -11.60
C ILE A 113 -6.36 15.31 -10.26
N ALA A 114 -7.69 15.20 -10.29
CA ALA A 114 -8.54 15.19 -9.11
C ALA A 114 -8.20 14.04 -8.14
N VAL A 115 -8.47 14.25 -6.84
CA VAL A 115 -8.19 13.23 -5.81
C VAL A 115 -9.15 12.07 -5.94
N SER A 116 -10.44 12.34 -6.21
CA SER A 116 -11.43 11.29 -6.46
C SER A 116 -11.01 10.41 -7.64
N PHE A 117 -10.64 11.02 -8.77
CA PHE A 117 -10.21 10.30 -9.97
C PHE A 117 -8.95 9.46 -9.73
N THR A 118 -7.95 10.02 -9.04
CA THR A 118 -6.73 9.26 -8.65
C THR A 118 -7.08 8.03 -7.83
N GLN A 119 -8.00 8.15 -6.87
CA GLN A 119 -8.41 7.04 -6.01
C GLN A 119 -9.28 6.02 -6.73
N THR A 120 -10.07 6.45 -7.71
CA THR A 120 -10.79 5.57 -8.63
C THR A 120 -9.81 4.74 -9.47
N ILE A 121 -8.77 5.36 -10.03
CA ILE A 121 -7.69 4.64 -10.74
C ILE A 121 -7.01 3.63 -9.80
N LYS A 122 -6.62 4.04 -8.59
CA LYS A 122 -6.01 3.12 -7.62
C LYS A 122 -6.95 2.00 -7.14
N SER A 123 -8.27 2.19 -7.22
CA SER A 123 -9.24 1.15 -6.89
C SER A 123 -9.24 0.01 -7.92
N SER A 124 -8.77 0.27 -9.14
CA SER A 124 -8.59 -0.77 -10.16
C SER A 124 -7.36 -1.67 -9.94
N ALA A 125 -6.72 -1.63 -8.77
CA ALA A 125 -5.61 -2.52 -8.41
C ALA A 125 -5.84 -4.02 -8.73
N PRO A 126 -7.07 -4.59 -8.56
CA PRO A 126 -7.36 -5.95 -9.00
C PRO A 126 -7.02 -6.25 -10.45
N PHE A 127 -7.30 -5.32 -11.35
CA PHE A 127 -7.01 -5.47 -12.78
C PHE A 127 -5.51 -5.66 -13.01
N PHE A 128 -4.69 -4.77 -12.47
CA PHE A 128 -3.23 -4.87 -12.57
C PHE A 128 -2.68 -6.11 -11.88
N THR A 129 -3.29 -6.54 -10.78
CA THR A 129 -2.88 -7.74 -10.06
C THR A 129 -3.10 -9.01 -10.91
N VAL A 130 -4.22 -9.12 -11.60
CA VAL A 130 -4.49 -10.24 -12.51
C VAL A 130 -3.51 -10.26 -13.67
N VAL A 131 -3.29 -9.10 -14.30
CA VAL A 131 -2.35 -8.97 -15.41
C VAL A 131 -0.93 -9.35 -14.97
N LEU A 132 -0.47 -8.87 -13.82
CA LEU A 132 0.85 -9.21 -13.28
C LEU A 132 0.96 -10.70 -12.93
N THR A 133 -0.09 -11.30 -12.39
CA THR A 133 -0.11 -12.74 -12.08
C THR A 133 -0.01 -13.57 -13.34
N TYR A 134 -0.72 -13.17 -14.40
CA TYR A 134 -0.64 -13.83 -15.70
C TYR A 134 0.75 -13.68 -16.34
N LEU A 135 1.32 -12.46 -16.35
CA LEU A 135 2.61 -12.17 -16.98
C LEU A 135 3.81 -12.79 -16.23
N LEU A 136 3.82 -12.71 -14.90
CA LEU A 136 4.97 -13.13 -14.08
C LEU A 136 4.91 -14.60 -13.68
N LEU A 137 3.72 -15.14 -13.38
CA LEU A 137 3.55 -16.52 -12.92
C LEU A 137 3.02 -17.46 -14.01
N GLY A 138 2.54 -16.94 -15.14
CA GLY A 138 1.90 -17.75 -16.18
C GLY A 138 0.59 -18.40 -15.75
N GLN A 139 0.05 -18.04 -14.57
CA GLN A 139 -1.16 -18.63 -14.03
C GLN A 139 -2.40 -17.91 -14.58
N ARG A 140 -3.30 -18.68 -15.21
CA ARG A 140 -4.59 -18.16 -15.65
C ARG A 140 -5.54 -18.07 -14.45
N THR A 141 -6.16 -16.90 -14.26
CA THR A 141 -7.24 -16.71 -13.29
C THR A 141 -8.53 -17.32 -13.82
N GLY A 142 -9.43 -17.69 -12.91
CA GLY A 142 -10.70 -18.29 -13.33
C GLY A 142 -11.58 -17.31 -14.10
N TRP A 143 -12.51 -17.86 -14.86
CA TRP A 143 -13.41 -17.09 -15.73
C TRP A 143 -14.23 -16.07 -14.93
N ARG A 144 -14.59 -16.39 -13.67
CA ARG A 144 -15.34 -15.51 -12.76
C ARG A 144 -14.57 -14.24 -12.43
N VAL A 145 -13.27 -14.38 -12.12
CA VAL A 145 -12.38 -13.22 -11.90
C VAL A 145 -12.23 -12.39 -13.17
N ASN A 146 -12.11 -13.02 -14.35
CA ASN A 146 -11.96 -12.28 -15.60
C ASN A 146 -13.20 -11.42 -15.95
N PHE A 147 -14.41 -11.94 -15.73
CA PHE A 147 -15.64 -11.16 -15.93
C PHE A 147 -15.74 -9.95 -14.99
N SER A 148 -15.20 -10.04 -13.77
CA SER A 148 -15.18 -8.91 -12.84
C SER A 148 -14.27 -7.75 -13.28
N LEU A 149 -13.37 -7.97 -14.25
CA LEU A 149 -12.50 -6.93 -14.80
C LEU A 149 -13.21 -6.01 -15.78
N ILE A 150 -14.20 -6.53 -16.51
CA ILE A 150 -14.99 -5.76 -17.48
C ILE A 150 -15.58 -4.50 -16.83
N PRO A 151 -16.33 -4.58 -15.70
CA PRO A 151 -16.85 -3.39 -15.05
C PRO A 151 -15.73 -2.45 -14.55
N ILE A 152 -14.61 -2.99 -14.04
CA ILE A 152 -13.51 -2.13 -13.60
C ILE A 152 -12.97 -1.27 -14.75
N VAL A 153 -12.74 -1.88 -15.92
CA VAL A 153 -12.21 -1.18 -17.10
C VAL A 153 -13.24 -0.22 -17.68
N SER A 154 -14.49 -0.66 -17.85
CA SER A 154 -15.57 0.20 -18.35
C SER A 154 -15.79 1.42 -17.46
N GLY A 155 -15.74 1.24 -16.14
CA GLY A 155 -15.87 2.34 -15.18
C GLY A 155 -14.73 3.35 -15.29
N LEU A 156 -13.48 2.88 -15.45
CA LEU A 156 -12.34 3.78 -15.69
C LEU A 156 -12.47 4.58 -16.99
N ILE A 157 -12.97 3.95 -18.06
CA ILE A 157 -13.21 4.63 -19.33
C ILE A 157 -14.26 5.74 -19.14
N PHE A 158 -15.39 5.45 -18.47
CA PHE A 158 -16.42 6.46 -18.21
C PHE A 158 -15.91 7.62 -17.36
N CYS A 159 -15.15 7.34 -16.30
CA CYS A 159 -14.52 8.39 -15.51
C CYS A 159 -13.56 9.25 -16.36
N SER A 160 -12.72 8.61 -17.18
CA SER A 160 -11.72 9.32 -17.99
C SER A 160 -12.33 10.19 -19.09
N LEU A 161 -13.45 9.78 -19.68
CA LEU A 161 -14.15 10.53 -20.72
C LEU A 161 -14.95 11.72 -20.19
N SER A 162 -15.30 11.69 -18.91
CA SER A 162 -16.24 12.64 -18.30
C SER A 162 -15.63 13.55 -17.24
N ASP A 163 -14.35 13.35 -16.90
CA ASP A 163 -13.61 14.19 -15.97
C ASP A 163 -13.13 15.48 -16.64
N SER A 164 -13.55 16.61 -16.10
CA SER A 164 -13.18 17.94 -16.59
C SER A 164 -11.72 18.29 -16.30
N SER A 165 -11.11 17.63 -15.31
CA SER A 165 -9.72 17.83 -14.88
C SER A 165 -8.77 16.76 -15.44
N PHE A 166 -9.14 16.12 -16.55
CA PHE A 166 -8.33 15.05 -17.13
C PHE A 166 -7.00 15.59 -17.68
N HIS A 167 -5.90 15.10 -17.10
CA HIS A 167 -4.55 15.40 -17.57
C HIS A 167 -3.80 14.09 -17.79
N VAL A 168 -3.32 13.87 -19.03
CA VAL A 168 -2.70 12.60 -19.45
C VAL A 168 -1.51 12.21 -18.58
N ILE A 169 -0.64 13.17 -18.24
CA ILE A 169 0.50 12.94 -17.35
C ILE A 169 0.05 12.42 -15.98
N GLY A 170 -0.98 13.03 -15.37
CA GLY A 170 -1.52 12.58 -14.08
C GLY A 170 -2.20 11.23 -14.16
N PHE A 171 -2.92 10.97 -15.25
CA PHE A 171 -3.56 9.68 -15.52
C PHE A 171 -2.55 8.53 -15.66
N ILE A 172 -1.51 8.70 -16.49
CA ILE A 172 -0.44 7.71 -16.66
C ILE A 172 0.32 7.52 -15.34
N ALA A 173 0.63 8.61 -14.62
CA ALA A 173 1.28 8.52 -13.32
C ALA A 173 0.42 7.72 -12.30
N ALA A 174 -0.90 7.91 -12.30
CA ALA A 174 -1.81 7.16 -11.45
C ALA A 174 -1.88 5.67 -11.82
N LEU A 175 -1.95 5.33 -13.12
CA LEU A 175 -1.94 3.95 -13.59
C LEU A 175 -0.62 3.24 -13.25
N MET A 176 0.51 3.91 -13.51
CA MET A 176 1.83 3.38 -13.18
C MET A 176 2.02 3.23 -11.66
N SER A 177 1.60 4.24 -10.87
CA SER A 177 1.60 4.15 -9.39
C SER A 177 0.82 2.92 -8.93
N ASN A 178 -0.35 2.65 -9.53
CA ASN A 178 -1.16 1.50 -9.17
C ASN A 178 -0.51 0.15 -9.55
N CYS A 179 0.15 0.08 -10.71
CA CYS A 179 0.90 -1.11 -11.12
C CYS A 179 2.08 -1.39 -10.18
N VAL A 180 2.86 -0.36 -9.86
CA VAL A 180 4.00 -0.45 -8.94
C VAL A 180 3.53 -0.76 -7.52
N ASP A 181 2.41 -0.19 -7.06
CA ASP A 181 1.73 -0.53 -5.82
C ASP A 181 1.41 -2.03 -5.75
N CYS A 182 0.91 -2.63 -6.84
CA CYS A 182 0.63 -4.07 -6.91
C CYS A 182 1.91 -4.90 -6.80
N ILE A 183 2.98 -4.52 -7.51
CA ILE A 183 4.29 -5.17 -7.41
C ILE A 183 4.83 -5.07 -5.97
N GLN A 184 4.74 -3.88 -5.36
CA GLN A 184 5.17 -3.63 -3.98
C GLN A 184 4.46 -4.57 -3.00
N ASN A 185 3.15 -4.73 -3.15
CA ASN A 185 2.34 -5.59 -2.30
C ASN A 185 2.71 -7.07 -2.46
N VAL A 186 3.01 -7.53 -3.67
CA VAL A 186 3.47 -8.90 -3.93
C VAL A 186 4.85 -9.14 -3.33
N LEU A 187 5.80 -8.24 -3.55
CA LEU A 187 7.16 -8.32 -2.99
C LEU A 187 7.16 -8.28 -1.46
N THR A 188 6.37 -7.37 -0.88
CA THR A 188 6.17 -7.26 0.56
C THR A 188 5.66 -8.57 1.16
N LYS A 189 4.62 -9.19 0.58
CA LYS A 189 4.10 -10.48 1.04
C LYS A 189 5.16 -11.58 0.97
N ARG A 190 5.91 -11.64 -0.13
CA ARG A 190 6.99 -12.60 -0.30
C ARG A 190 8.05 -12.47 0.79
N LEU A 191 8.38 -11.24 1.19
CA LEU A 191 9.34 -10.98 2.25
C LEU A 191 8.77 -11.25 3.65
N LEU A 192 7.52 -10.88 3.93
CA LEU A 192 6.87 -11.24 5.21
C LEU A 192 6.87 -12.76 5.45
N ASN A 193 6.70 -13.57 4.40
CA ASN A 193 6.75 -15.03 4.49
C ASN A 193 8.15 -15.60 4.78
N ARG A 194 9.23 -14.84 4.59
CA ARG A 194 10.61 -15.23 4.92
C ARG A 194 10.98 -14.92 6.38
N SER A 195 9.99 -14.82 7.27
CA SER A 195 10.12 -14.54 8.70
C SER A 195 10.61 -13.13 9.08
N TYR A 196 10.43 -12.15 8.20
CA TYR A 196 10.66 -10.74 8.56
C TYR A 196 9.47 -10.21 9.36
N SER A 197 9.74 -9.55 10.49
CA SER A 197 8.70 -8.80 11.20
C SER A 197 8.25 -7.62 10.35
N THR A 198 6.99 -7.25 10.49
CA THR A 198 6.37 -6.16 9.73
C THR A 198 7.06 -4.81 9.98
N SER A 199 7.40 -4.52 11.25
CA SER A 199 8.10 -3.30 11.64
C SER A 199 9.53 -3.25 11.10
N GLN A 200 10.24 -4.39 11.12
CA GLN A 200 11.59 -4.53 10.56
C GLN A 200 11.59 -4.30 9.04
N LEU A 201 10.64 -4.91 8.32
CA LEU A 201 10.51 -4.73 6.88
C LEU A 201 10.25 -3.27 6.51
N GLN A 202 9.35 -2.60 7.23
CA GLN A 202 9.06 -1.18 7.02
C GLN A 202 10.29 -0.31 7.31
N LEU A 203 11.03 -0.58 8.39
CA LEU A 203 12.22 0.17 8.77
C LEU A 203 13.34 0.00 7.73
N TYR A 204 13.74 -1.24 7.41
CA TYR A 204 14.88 -1.51 6.53
C TYR A 204 14.62 -0.99 5.11
N THR A 205 13.41 -1.18 4.59
CA THR A 205 13.03 -0.63 3.28
C THR A 205 13.02 0.90 3.28
N SER A 206 12.61 1.55 4.38
CA SER A 206 12.63 3.01 4.49
C SER A 206 14.05 3.57 4.59
N ILE A 207 14.97 2.91 5.31
CA ILE A 207 16.37 3.34 5.41
C ILE A 207 17.03 3.32 4.03
N ILE A 208 16.89 2.21 3.31
CA ILE A 208 17.44 2.06 1.97
C ILE A 208 16.78 3.06 1.01
N ALA A 209 15.46 3.24 1.11
CA ALA A 209 14.74 4.18 0.26
C ALA A 209 15.19 5.63 0.47
N VAL A 210 15.41 6.07 1.71
CA VAL A 210 15.95 7.40 2.01
C VAL A 210 17.37 7.56 1.46
N ALA A 211 18.23 6.56 1.64
CA ALA A 211 19.59 6.59 1.10
C ALA A 211 19.60 6.71 -0.43
N MET A 212 18.78 5.91 -1.12
CA MET A 212 18.64 5.97 -2.59
C MET A 212 18.06 7.32 -3.04
N GLN A 213 17.04 7.83 -2.35
CA GLN A 213 16.42 9.10 -2.70
C GLN A 213 17.38 10.29 -2.49
N LEU A 214 18.17 10.28 -1.41
CA LEU A 214 19.21 11.28 -1.17
C LEU A 214 20.30 11.25 -2.25
N MET A 215 20.74 10.05 -2.65
CA MET A 215 21.70 9.90 -3.74
C MET A 215 21.14 10.44 -5.07
N PHE A 216 19.87 10.17 -5.36
CA PHE A 216 19.20 10.72 -6.53
C PHE A 216 19.10 12.26 -6.47
N ILE A 217 18.70 12.84 -5.33
CA ILE A 217 18.61 14.30 -5.17
C ILE A 217 19.99 14.95 -5.32
N ALA A 218 21.03 14.38 -4.69
CA ALA A 218 22.40 14.87 -4.80
C ALA A 218 22.91 14.83 -6.25
N TYR A 219 22.61 13.75 -6.98
CA TYR A 219 22.95 13.65 -8.41
C TYR A 219 22.24 14.71 -9.26
N ASN A 220 20.94 14.93 -9.04
CA ASN A 220 20.19 15.97 -9.76
C ASN A 220 20.72 17.38 -9.43
N TRP A 221 21.12 17.63 -8.19
CA TRP A 221 21.72 18.90 -7.79
C TRP A 221 23.04 19.18 -8.52
N MET A 222 23.86 18.14 -8.72
CA MET A 222 25.10 18.23 -9.49
C MET A 222 24.86 18.41 -11.00
N ALA A 223 23.87 17.71 -11.56
CA ALA A 223 23.57 17.75 -12.98
C ALA A 223 22.84 19.05 -13.41
N THR A 224 21.93 19.54 -12.56
CA THR A 224 21.16 20.77 -12.77
C THR A 224 21.17 21.57 -11.47
N PRO A 225 22.18 22.44 -11.25
CA PRO A 225 22.20 23.27 -10.07
C PRO A 225 20.96 24.18 -10.06
N PRO A 226 20.28 24.34 -8.91
CA PRO A 226 19.11 25.18 -8.83
C PRO A 226 19.48 26.63 -9.14
N ASP A 227 18.74 27.23 -10.06
CA ASP A 227 18.90 28.63 -10.42
C ASP A 227 18.50 29.51 -9.22
N PRO A 228 19.42 30.32 -8.65
CA PRO A 228 19.13 31.17 -7.50
C PRO A 228 18.00 32.18 -7.75
N ALA A 229 17.71 32.52 -9.02
CA ALA A 229 16.60 33.40 -9.37
C ALA A 229 15.22 32.73 -9.19
N LEU A 230 15.13 31.40 -9.28
CA LEU A 230 13.90 30.64 -9.11
C LEU A 230 13.58 30.39 -7.62
N GLU A 231 14.62 30.23 -6.79
CA GLU A 231 14.53 30.02 -5.34
C GLU A 231 14.13 31.30 -4.60
N ALA A 232 14.62 32.47 -5.05
CA ALA A 232 14.23 33.78 -4.50
C ALA A 232 12.74 34.09 -4.70
N LYS A 233 12.13 33.59 -5.79
CA LYS A 233 10.70 33.80 -6.11
C LYS A 233 9.76 32.83 -5.38
N LYS A 234 10.26 31.73 -4.81
CA LYS A 234 9.50 30.76 -4.01
C LYS A 234 9.43 31.12 -2.51
N THR A 235 10.28 32.03 -2.05
CA THR A 235 10.50 32.36 -0.62
C THR A 235 9.64 33.53 -0.16
N ASP A 236 8.31 33.40 -0.24
CA ASP A 236 7.37 34.41 0.30
C ASP A 236 6.40 33.81 1.34
N ARG A 237 6.65 32.57 1.78
CA ARG A 237 5.88 31.89 2.84
C ARG A 237 6.82 31.44 3.96
N SER A 238 6.33 31.47 5.20
CA SER A 238 7.10 31.03 6.37
C SER A 238 7.65 29.62 6.15
N THR A 239 8.96 29.51 5.91
CA THR A 239 9.69 28.24 5.71
C THR A 239 9.41 27.26 6.85
N THR A 240 9.23 27.79 8.07
CA THR A 240 8.84 27.05 9.27
C THR A 240 7.47 26.38 9.12
N TYR A 241 6.47 27.06 8.56
CA TYR A 241 5.16 26.47 8.33
C TYR A 241 5.23 25.31 7.32
N VAL A 242 5.95 25.48 6.21
CA VAL A 242 6.12 24.43 5.20
C VAL A 242 6.83 23.22 5.81
N PHE A 243 7.90 23.45 6.58
CA PHE A 243 8.62 22.39 7.29
C PHE A 243 7.72 21.62 8.26
N LEU A 244 6.93 22.32 9.09
CA LEU A 244 6.01 21.69 10.03
C LEU A 244 4.95 20.83 9.32
N VAL A 245 4.40 21.32 8.20
CA VAL A 245 3.44 20.56 7.40
C VAL A 245 4.09 19.31 6.80
N LEU A 246 5.33 19.39 6.31
CA LEU A 246 6.06 18.22 5.79
C LEU A 246 6.34 17.17 6.87
N VAL A 247 6.74 17.60 8.07
CA VAL A 247 6.96 16.70 9.20
C VAL A 247 5.66 16.03 9.63
N LEU A 248 4.57 16.81 9.73
CA LEU A 248 3.24 16.26 10.09
C LEU A 248 2.73 15.27 9.05
N ASP A 249 2.86 15.59 7.75
CA ASP A 249 2.50 14.69 6.66
C ASP A 249 3.33 13.40 6.72
N GLY A 250 4.64 13.51 6.92
CA GLY A 250 5.53 12.37 7.05
C GLY A 250 5.20 11.47 8.25
N MET A 251 4.83 12.05 9.39
CA MET A 251 4.35 11.29 10.55
C MET A 251 3.05 10.56 10.24
N CYS A 252 2.07 11.23 9.62
CA CYS A 252 0.81 10.60 9.22
C CYS A 252 1.05 9.47 8.21
N PHE A 253 1.97 9.65 7.27
CA PHE A 253 2.37 8.63 6.30
C PHE A 253 3.00 7.40 6.96
N TYR A 254 3.87 7.60 7.95
CA TYR A 254 4.45 6.51 8.74
C TYR A 254 3.37 5.74 9.51
N ILE A 255 2.51 6.45 10.26
CA ILE A 255 1.44 5.85 11.06
C ILE A 255 0.46 5.09 10.15
N GLN A 256 0.07 5.67 9.01
CA GLN A 256 -0.78 5.02 8.02
C GLN A 256 -0.16 3.70 7.55
N SER A 257 1.13 3.73 7.22
CA SER A 257 1.86 2.57 6.72
C SER A 257 1.95 1.49 7.80
N ALA A 258 2.32 1.87 9.03
CA ALA A 258 2.42 0.96 10.18
C ALA A 258 1.07 0.30 10.51
N LEU A 259 -0.03 1.05 10.49
CA LEU A 259 -1.37 0.52 10.70
C LEU A 259 -1.81 -0.42 9.57
N ALA A 260 -1.52 -0.11 8.31
CA ALA A 260 -1.83 -1.00 7.17
C ALA A 260 -1.12 -2.35 7.32
N TYR A 261 0.15 -2.28 7.68
CA TYR A 261 1.04 -3.39 7.91
C TYR A 261 0.61 -4.27 9.11
N MET A 262 0.24 -3.64 10.23
CA MET A 262 -0.30 -4.33 11.38
C MET A 262 -1.66 -4.97 11.06
N LEU A 263 -2.54 -4.27 10.33
CA LEU A 263 -3.81 -4.86 9.93
C LEU A 263 -3.59 -6.10 9.05
N MET A 264 -2.63 -6.04 8.13
CA MET A 264 -2.26 -7.15 7.27
C MET A 264 -1.77 -8.40 8.03
N SER A 265 -1.19 -8.24 9.22
CA SER A 265 -0.78 -9.37 10.08
C SER A 265 -1.89 -9.87 11.00
N LEU A 266 -2.87 -9.02 11.35
CA LEU A 266 -3.95 -9.35 12.29
C LEU A 266 -5.20 -9.95 11.63
N VAL A 267 -5.50 -9.61 10.36
CA VAL A 267 -6.71 -10.07 9.68
C VAL A 267 -6.42 -10.97 8.49
N SER A 268 -7.43 -11.76 8.10
CA SER A 268 -7.31 -12.60 6.91
C SER A 268 -7.09 -11.75 5.64
N PRO A 269 -6.40 -12.27 4.61
CA PRO A 269 -6.19 -11.54 3.36
C PRO A 269 -7.48 -11.05 2.69
N VAL A 270 -8.59 -11.77 2.89
CA VAL A 270 -9.92 -11.41 2.37
C VAL A 270 -10.46 -10.18 3.10
N THR A 271 -10.41 -10.19 4.44
CA THR A 271 -10.85 -9.06 5.28
C THR A 271 -10.03 -7.80 4.98
N HIS A 272 -8.70 -7.95 4.84
CA HIS A 272 -7.83 -6.84 4.47
C HIS A 272 -8.18 -6.26 3.09
N SER A 273 -8.57 -7.10 2.12
CA SER A 273 -8.99 -6.63 0.79
C SER A 273 -10.30 -5.83 0.84
N VAL A 274 -11.30 -6.34 1.59
CA VAL A 274 -12.59 -5.64 1.78
C VAL A 274 -12.39 -4.33 2.52
N ALA A 275 -11.59 -4.32 3.59
CA ALA A 275 -11.26 -3.10 4.33
C ALA A 275 -10.55 -2.07 3.43
N ASN A 276 -9.69 -2.49 2.50
CA ASN A 276 -9.12 -1.57 1.52
C ASN A 276 -10.16 -1.01 0.55
N CYS A 277 -11.11 -1.82 0.10
CA CYS A 277 -12.19 -1.36 -0.80
C CYS A 277 -13.05 -0.28 -0.13
N VAL A 278 -13.49 -0.52 1.11
CA VAL A 278 -14.26 0.45 1.89
C VAL A 278 -13.47 1.73 2.14
N LYS A 279 -12.19 1.61 2.53
CA LYS A 279 -11.29 2.76 2.71
C LYS A 279 -11.25 3.64 1.45
N ARG A 280 -11.10 3.04 0.28
CA ARG A 280 -11.03 3.76 -1.00
C ARG A 280 -12.35 4.44 -1.33
N ALA A 281 -13.48 3.74 -1.19
CA ALA A 281 -14.80 4.31 -1.42
C ALA A 281 -15.06 5.54 -0.51
N LEU A 282 -14.75 5.43 0.79
CA LEU A 282 -14.87 6.55 1.73
C LEU A 282 -13.98 7.72 1.34
N ILE A 283 -12.71 7.45 1.01
CA ILE A 283 -11.76 8.49 0.59
C ILE A 283 -12.26 9.22 -0.67
N ILE A 284 -12.82 8.50 -1.65
CA ILE A 284 -13.37 9.10 -2.88
C ILE A 284 -14.49 10.09 -2.53
N VAL A 285 -15.51 9.65 -1.80
CA VAL A 285 -16.66 10.48 -1.43
C VAL A 285 -16.24 11.69 -0.59
N LEU A 286 -15.39 11.47 0.41
CA LEU A 286 -14.89 12.54 1.29
C LEU A 286 -13.99 13.53 0.54
N SER A 287 -13.27 13.10 -0.49
CA SER A 287 -12.45 13.99 -1.31
C SER A 287 -13.30 14.88 -2.20
N ILE A 288 -14.36 14.34 -2.82
CA ILE A 288 -15.33 15.13 -3.60
C ILE A 288 -15.93 16.23 -2.72
N TYR A 289 -16.40 15.86 -1.52
CA TYR A 289 -16.95 16.81 -0.56
C TYR A 289 -15.94 17.87 -0.11
N ARG A 290 -14.70 17.48 0.19
CA ARG A 290 -13.67 18.37 0.74
C ARG A 290 -13.10 19.36 -0.28
N TYR A 291 -12.94 18.92 -1.52
CA TYR A 291 -12.34 19.71 -2.60
C TYR A 291 -13.37 20.36 -3.52
N GLY A 292 -14.66 20.00 -3.40
CA GLY A 292 -15.72 20.53 -4.26
C GLY A 292 -15.46 20.21 -5.72
N GLU A 293 -15.06 18.97 -6.02
CA GLU A 293 -14.74 18.56 -7.39
C GLU A 293 -16.03 18.47 -8.23
N ASP A 294 -16.03 19.07 -9.42
CA ASP A 294 -17.17 19.05 -10.34
C ASP A 294 -17.29 17.68 -11.02
N VAL A 295 -18.03 16.78 -10.37
CA VAL A 295 -18.23 15.41 -10.83
C VAL A 295 -19.53 15.31 -11.63
N THR A 296 -19.40 15.07 -12.94
CA THR A 296 -20.56 14.83 -13.83
C THR A 296 -21.29 13.53 -13.44
N PRO A 297 -22.60 13.38 -13.78
CA PRO A 297 -23.34 12.15 -13.51
C PRO A 297 -22.71 10.90 -14.16
N LEU A 298 -22.06 11.07 -15.32
CA LEU A 298 -21.35 9.99 -15.99
C LEU A 298 -20.09 9.56 -15.21
N ASN A 299 -19.37 10.50 -14.59
CA ASN A 299 -18.23 10.21 -13.73
C ASN A 299 -18.67 9.47 -12.45
N TRP A 300 -19.79 9.87 -11.85
CA TRP A 300 -20.42 9.13 -10.74
C TRP A 300 -20.76 7.68 -11.13
N CYS A 301 -21.38 7.50 -12.29
CA CYS A 301 -21.67 6.17 -12.82
C CYS A 301 -20.39 5.34 -12.96
N GLY A 302 -19.33 5.91 -13.55
CA GLY A 302 -18.03 5.26 -13.68
C GLY A 302 -17.41 4.85 -12.34
N MET A 303 -17.45 5.72 -11.33
CA MET A 303 -16.93 5.41 -9.99
C MET A 303 -17.70 4.28 -9.31
N VAL A 304 -19.03 4.29 -9.39
CA VAL A 304 -19.87 3.19 -8.87
C VAL A 304 -19.55 1.88 -9.59
N LEU A 305 -19.35 1.93 -10.90
CA LEU A 305 -19.04 0.77 -11.73
C LEU A 305 -17.67 0.17 -11.37
N VAL A 306 -16.65 0.99 -11.08
CA VAL A 306 -15.35 0.55 -10.57
C VAL A 306 -15.50 -0.11 -9.19
N ILE A 307 -16.18 0.54 -8.25
CA ILE A 307 -16.36 0.00 -6.88
C ILE A 307 -17.12 -1.34 -6.93
N PHE A 308 -18.18 -1.41 -7.74
CA PHE A 308 -18.93 -2.64 -7.97
C PHE A 308 -18.05 -3.74 -8.58
N GLY A 309 -17.26 -3.42 -9.61
CA GLY A 309 -16.33 -4.36 -10.22
C GLY A 309 -15.31 -4.91 -9.22
N VAL A 310 -14.76 -4.06 -8.35
CA VAL A 310 -13.82 -4.48 -7.28
C VAL A 310 -14.52 -5.36 -6.24
N TYR A 311 -15.77 -5.06 -5.89
CA TYR A 311 -16.56 -5.90 -5.01
C TYR A 311 -16.79 -7.30 -5.61
N VAL A 312 -17.23 -7.36 -6.87
CA VAL A 312 -17.42 -8.63 -7.60
C VAL A 312 -16.09 -9.38 -7.72
N PHE A 313 -14.98 -8.70 -8.00
CA PHE A 313 -13.64 -9.29 -8.04
C PHE A 313 -13.25 -9.94 -6.70
N ASN A 314 -13.48 -9.23 -5.59
CA ASN A 314 -13.19 -9.75 -4.26
C ASN A 314 -14.05 -10.98 -3.94
N ALA A 315 -15.34 -10.97 -4.32
CA ALA A 315 -16.23 -12.10 -4.16
C ALA A 315 -15.80 -13.31 -5.02
N ALA A 316 -15.50 -13.09 -6.30
CA ALA A 316 -15.05 -14.12 -7.22
C ALA A 316 -13.72 -14.75 -6.77
N SER A 317 -12.75 -13.90 -6.40
CA SER A 317 -11.45 -14.34 -5.87
C SER A 317 -11.60 -15.14 -4.58
N ARG A 318 -12.61 -14.84 -3.74
CA ARG A 318 -12.90 -15.61 -2.53
C ARG A 318 -13.40 -17.01 -2.87
N ILE A 319 -14.37 -17.11 -3.79
CA ILE A 319 -14.94 -18.38 -4.21
C ILE A 319 -13.88 -19.27 -4.86
N GLU A 320 -13.01 -18.71 -5.71
CA GLU A 320 -11.92 -19.47 -6.34
C GLU A 320 -10.92 -20.01 -5.31
N ARG A 321 -10.60 -19.24 -4.26
CA ARG A 321 -9.76 -19.73 -3.14
C ARG A 321 -10.46 -20.83 -2.34
N GLU A 322 -11.74 -20.68 -2.03
CA GLU A 322 -12.52 -21.69 -1.32
C GLU A 322 -12.63 -23.00 -2.13
N GLN A 323 -12.79 -22.90 -3.45
CA GLN A 323 -12.81 -24.05 -4.36
C GLN A 323 -11.44 -24.73 -4.46
N ALA A 324 -10.34 -23.96 -4.49
CA ALA A 324 -8.99 -24.52 -4.47
C ALA A 324 -8.69 -25.31 -3.18
N ILE A 325 -9.31 -24.94 -2.05
CA ILE A 325 -9.20 -25.66 -0.77
C ILE A 325 -10.07 -26.93 -0.77
N LYS A 326 -11.23 -26.92 -1.44
CA LYS A 326 -12.20 -28.03 -1.45
C LYS A 326 -12.00 -29.03 -2.60
N GLY A 327 -11.24 -28.68 -3.63
CA GLY A 327 -10.99 -29.56 -4.77
C GLY A 327 -10.16 -30.79 -4.40
N PRO A 328 -10.30 -31.92 -5.12
CA PRO A 328 -9.42 -33.05 -4.93
C PRO A 328 -7.97 -32.64 -5.19
N ILE A 329 -7.03 -33.19 -4.41
CA ILE A 329 -5.58 -33.06 -4.60
C ILE A 329 -5.23 -33.74 -5.94
N ILE A 330 -5.49 -33.06 -7.06
CA ILE A 330 -5.00 -33.46 -8.36
C ILE A 330 -3.60 -32.86 -8.46
N ALA A 331 -2.61 -33.74 -8.53
CA ALA A 331 -1.20 -33.41 -8.65
C ALA A 331 -0.98 -32.28 -9.67
N PRO A 332 -0.08 -31.31 -9.41
CA PRO A 332 0.28 -30.35 -10.43
C PRO A 332 0.83 -31.09 -11.66
N ALA A 333 0.22 -30.85 -12.81
CA ALA A 333 0.72 -31.29 -14.10
C ALA A 333 2.19 -30.86 -14.25
N LYS A 334 3.02 -31.75 -14.78
CA LYS A 334 4.47 -31.60 -14.97
C LYS A 334 4.85 -30.19 -15.47
N SER A 335 5.36 -29.36 -14.57
CA SER A 335 6.34 -28.32 -14.92
C SER A 335 7.68 -28.73 -14.31
N THR A 336 8.63 -28.98 -15.20
CA THR A 336 10.01 -29.37 -14.91
C THR A 336 10.64 -28.45 -13.85
N PHE A 337 10.93 -29.05 -12.68
CA PHE A 337 11.99 -28.75 -11.71
C PHE A 337 12.29 -27.27 -11.37
N VAL A 338 11.89 -26.79 -10.18
CA VAL A 338 12.78 -26.55 -9.02
C VAL A 338 11.95 -26.33 -7.73
N GLN A 339 12.06 -27.32 -6.85
CA GLN A 339 11.97 -27.36 -5.39
C GLN A 339 10.70 -26.93 -4.63
N THR A 340 9.75 -27.86 -4.67
CA THR A 340 8.94 -28.29 -3.53
C THR A 340 9.82 -28.68 -2.33
N SER A 341 10.08 -27.76 -1.40
CA SER A 341 10.69 -28.08 -0.09
C SER A 341 10.09 -27.33 1.10
N THR A 342 8.88 -26.77 0.98
CA THR A 342 8.21 -26.08 2.11
C THR A 342 6.79 -26.57 2.39
N ILE A 343 6.23 -27.45 1.56
CA ILE A 343 4.87 -28.00 1.77
C ILE A 343 4.86 -29.28 2.60
N ASN A 344 5.99 -30.01 2.72
CA ASN A 344 6.07 -31.22 3.55
C ASN A 344 6.56 -31.00 5.00
N ASN A 345 7.09 -29.82 5.35
CA ASN A 345 7.58 -29.54 6.72
C ASN A 345 6.55 -28.82 7.63
N LEU A 346 5.30 -28.69 7.19
CA LEU A 346 4.21 -28.11 8.00
C LEU A 346 3.16 -29.15 8.45
N SER A 347 3.34 -30.43 8.10
CA SER A 347 2.56 -31.55 8.65
C SER A 347 3.21 -32.22 9.87
N GLU A 348 4.44 -31.86 10.25
CA GLU A 348 5.19 -32.54 11.33
C GLU A 348 5.26 -31.80 12.69
N ILE A 349 4.59 -30.65 12.88
CA ILE A 349 4.62 -29.92 14.18
C ILE A 349 3.21 -29.81 14.81
N ARG A 350 2.35 -30.81 14.59
CA ARG A 350 1.08 -30.95 15.35
C ARG A 350 0.85 -32.35 15.93
N ILE A 351 1.91 -33.06 16.30
CA ILE A 351 1.80 -34.15 17.29
C ILE A 351 3.02 -34.08 18.22
N GLU A 352 2.89 -33.31 19.30
CA GLU A 352 3.26 -33.79 20.64
C GLU A 352 2.69 -32.84 21.69
N LYS A 353 1.59 -33.29 22.31
CA LYS A 353 1.15 -32.82 23.62
C LYS A 353 0.99 -34.09 24.46
N GLY A 354 1.82 -34.25 25.48
CA GLY A 354 1.56 -35.17 26.60
C GLY A 354 2.65 -36.18 26.89
N ARG A 355 3.58 -35.82 27.78
CA ARG A 355 3.65 -36.43 29.11
C ARG A 355 4.16 -35.43 30.12
#